data_AF-A0A954L9A4-F1
#
_entry.id   AF-A0A954L9A4-F1
#
_cell.length_a   1.000
_cell.length_b   1.000
_cell.length_c   1.000
_cell.angle_alpha   90.00
_cell.angle_beta   90.00
_cell.angle_gamma   90.00
#
_symmetry.space_group_name_H-M   'P 1'
#
loop_
_entity.id
_entity.type
_entity.pdbx_description
1 polymer ?
#
loop_
_entity_poly.entity_id
_entity_poly.type
_entity_poly.pdbx_seq_one_letter_code
_entity_poly.pdbx_strand_id
1 'polypeptide(L)'
;LVVWEDDDIYLPHHISSHVAAMDGHLWSKPSKVLSDYTGDVREEDATGRFHASLALTRSAFEQVGGWPLTLRGDFDPQLIAGLHTLGPAADPCLSAAPSYVFRWTSTGAYHGQAWMRGPNDEGWYDRVG
;
A
#
# COMPACT_ATOMS: atom_id res chain seq x y z
N LEU A 1 11.16 7.07 -1.00
CA LEU A 1 9.75 7.52 -0.93
C LEU A 1 9.01 6.47 -0.13
N VAL A 2 8.15 6.89 0.79
CA VAL A 2 7.27 6.00 1.57
C VAL A 2 5.85 6.51 1.35
N VAL A 3 4.91 5.61 1.09
CA VAL A 3 3.50 5.97 0.86
C VAL A 3 2.81 6.16 2.20
N TRP A 4 1.93 7.15 2.28
CA TRP A 4 1.26 7.51 3.51
C TRP A 4 -0.21 7.84 3.23
N GLU A 5 -1.11 6.99 3.68
CA GLU A 5 -2.55 7.29 3.71
C GLU A 5 -2.87 8.01 5.03
N ASP A 6 -3.79 8.96 4.97
CA ASP A 6 -4.13 9.83 6.10
C ASP A 6 -5.01 9.13 7.15
N ASP A 7 -5.70 8.08 6.73
CA ASP A 7 -6.62 7.28 7.52
C ASP A 7 -6.02 5.96 8.02
N ASP A 8 -4.70 5.76 7.94
CA ASP A 8 -4.00 4.57 8.46
C ASP A 8 -3.02 4.87 9.63
N ILE A 9 -2.46 3.81 10.25
CA ILE A 9 -1.44 3.93 11.30
C ILE A 9 -0.14 3.25 10.87
N TYR A 10 0.98 3.90 11.21
CA TYR A 10 2.32 3.43 10.94
C TYR A 10 3.08 3.29 12.27
N LEU A 11 3.54 2.08 12.57
CA LEU A 11 4.29 1.79 13.79
C LEU A 11 5.70 2.41 13.75
N PRO A 12 6.34 2.65 14.91
CA PRO A 12 7.58 3.42 14.99
C PRO A 12 8.72 2.89 14.10
N HIS A 13 8.77 1.59 13.83
CA HIS A 13 9.81 0.98 13.02
C HIS A 13 9.53 1.00 11.51
N HIS A 14 8.38 1.52 11.05
CA HIS A 14 7.93 1.43 9.65
C HIS A 14 9.00 1.84 8.64
N ILE A 15 9.51 3.08 8.76
CA ILE A 15 10.53 3.60 7.84
C ILE A 15 11.83 2.80 7.97
N SER A 16 12.30 2.55 9.20
CA SER A 16 13.55 1.82 9.41
C SER A 16 13.52 0.40 8.86
N SER A 17 12.39 -0.30 8.96
CA SER A 17 12.23 -1.66 8.42
C SER A 17 12.30 -1.68 6.90
N HIS A 18 11.68 -0.69 6.22
CA HIS A 18 11.82 -0.56 4.77
C HIS A 18 13.25 -0.22 4.35
N VAL A 19 13.89 0.74 5.02
CA VAL A 19 15.27 1.13 4.70
C VAL A 19 16.23 -0.04 4.84
N ALA A 20 16.09 -0.84 5.91
CA ALA A 20 16.92 -2.03 6.10
C ALA A 20 16.66 -3.12 5.04
N ALA A 21 15.40 -3.33 4.65
CA ALA A 21 15.04 -4.33 3.63
C ALA A 21 15.49 -3.91 2.22
N MET A 22 15.49 -2.61 1.92
CA MET A 22 15.76 -2.06 0.59
C MET A 22 17.24 -2.07 0.19
N ASP A 23 18.15 -2.62 1.00
CA ASP A 23 19.52 -2.83 0.55
C ASP A 23 19.55 -3.73 -0.69
N GLY A 24 20.11 -3.21 -1.79
CA GLY A 24 20.09 -3.87 -3.10
C GLY A 24 18.74 -3.94 -3.82
N HIS A 25 17.68 -3.27 -3.34
CA HIS A 25 16.34 -3.31 -3.95
C HIS A 25 15.82 -1.92 -4.33
N LEU A 26 15.02 -1.87 -5.41
CA LEU A 26 14.42 -0.62 -5.90
C LEU A 26 13.14 -0.22 -5.17
N TRP A 27 12.48 -1.19 -4.54
CA TRP A 27 11.23 -1.01 -3.84
C TRP A 27 11.02 -2.12 -2.80
N SER A 28 10.09 -1.88 -1.89
CA SER A 28 9.81 -2.74 -0.75
C SER A 28 8.31 -2.79 -0.49
N LYS A 29 7.83 -3.99 -0.18
CA LYS A 29 6.44 -4.29 0.14
C LYS A 29 6.44 -5.39 1.21
N PRO A 30 5.82 -5.17 2.37
CA PRO A 30 5.69 -6.23 3.36
C PRO A 30 4.81 -7.35 2.82
N SER A 31 5.17 -8.60 3.13
CA SER A 31 4.31 -9.77 2.87
C SER A 31 3.08 -9.80 3.78
N LYS A 32 3.14 -9.11 4.92
CA LYS A 32 2.06 -9.04 5.91
C LYS A 32 1.79 -7.62 6.39
N VAL A 33 0.54 -7.33 6.70
CA VAL A 33 0.12 -6.07 7.34
C VAL A 33 -0.72 -6.37 8.57
N LEU A 34 -0.98 -5.35 9.38
CA LEU A 34 -2.02 -5.39 10.39
C LEU A 34 -3.29 -4.75 9.83
N SER A 35 -4.46 -5.26 10.17
CA SER A 35 -5.73 -4.59 9.86
C SER A 35 -6.79 -4.85 10.90
N ASP A 36 -7.73 -3.91 11.02
CA ASP A 36 -8.90 -4.02 11.91
C ASP A 36 -10.17 -4.51 11.17
N TYR A 37 -10.03 -5.08 9.97
CA TYR A 37 -11.15 -5.56 9.14
C TYR A 37 -12.14 -6.45 9.90
N THR A 38 -11.64 -7.22 10.86
CA THR A 38 -12.42 -8.20 11.65
C THR A 38 -13.05 -7.61 12.92
N GLY A 39 -12.84 -6.32 13.20
CA GLY A 39 -13.19 -5.66 14.46
C GLY A 39 -12.08 -5.69 15.52
N ASP A 40 -11.10 -6.58 15.35
CA ASP A 40 -9.84 -6.59 16.10
C ASP A 40 -8.66 -6.39 15.13
N VAL A 41 -7.55 -5.82 15.61
CA VAL A 41 -6.29 -5.76 14.86
C VAL A 41 -5.69 -7.15 14.70
N ARG A 42 -5.51 -7.61 13.45
CA ARG A 42 -4.97 -8.93 13.10
C ARG A 42 -3.92 -8.81 11.99
N GLU A 43 -2.99 -9.75 11.95
CA GLU A 43 -2.12 -9.92 10.78
C GLU A 43 -2.92 -10.46 9.58
N GLU A 44 -2.65 -9.94 8.38
CA GLU A 44 -3.17 -10.49 7.13
C GLU A 44 -2.15 -10.46 6.00
N ASP A 45 -2.41 -11.27 4.96
CA ASP A 45 -1.59 -11.31 3.75
C ASP A 45 -1.77 -10.03 2.93
N ALA A 46 -0.64 -9.42 2.59
CA ALA A 46 -0.58 -8.13 1.92
C ALA A 46 -0.33 -8.23 0.41
N THR A 47 -0.27 -9.43 -0.15
CA THR A 47 0.02 -9.68 -1.56
C THR A 47 -1.00 -8.97 -2.46
N GLY A 48 -0.49 -8.10 -3.35
CA GLY A 48 -1.30 -7.37 -4.34
C GLY A 48 -2.25 -6.30 -3.78
N ARG A 49 -2.22 -6.01 -2.48
CA ARG A 49 -3.09 -5.02 -1.80
C ARG A 49 -2.28 -4.11 -0.87
N PHE A 50 -2.92 -3.12 -0.25
CA PHE A 50 -2.32 -2.22 0.73
C PHE A 50 -1.13 -1.43 0.18
N HIS A 51 -1.39 -0.62 -0.85
CA HIS A 51 -0.34 0.20 -1.47
C HIS A 51 0.36 1.12 -0.45
N ALA A 52 -0.35 1.60 0.56
CA ALA A 52 0.16 2.52 1.57
C ALA A 52 1.27 1.90 2.46
N SER A 53 1.43 0.58 2.40
CA SER A 53 2.50 -0.15 3.08
C SER A 53 3.81 -0.21 2.30
N LEU A 54 3.92 0.43 1.12
CA LEU A 54 5.10 0.32 0.26
C LEU A 54 6.10 1.45 0.48
N ALA A 55 7.37 1.13 0.19
CA ALA A 55 8.43 2.10 0.01
C ALA A 55 9.13 1.87 -1.33
N LEU A 56 9.62 2.95 -1.95
CA LEU A 56 10.30 2.87 -3.23
C LEU A 56 11.39 3.94 -3.38
N THR A 57 12.39 3.64 -4.20
CA THR A 57 13.38 4.63 -4.62
C THR A 57 12.74 5.66 -5.55
N ARG A 58 13.33 6.86 -5.60
CA ARG A 58 12.89 7.89 -6.54
C ARG A 58 13.01 7.43 -8.00
N SER A 59 14.09 6.72 -8.33
CA SER A 59 14.30 6.17 -9.67
C SER A 59 13.28 5.10 -10.04
N ALA A 60 12.83 4.26 -9.10
CA ALA A 60 11.75 3.31 -9.35
C ALA A 60 10.45 4.03 -9.69
N PHE A 61 10.11 5.07 -8.93
CA PHE A 61 8.90 5.88 -9.17
C PHE A 61 8.89 6.49 -10.57
N GLU A 62 10.01 7.10 -10.96
CA GLU A 62 10.15 7.72 -12.28
C GLU A 62 10.14 6.70 -13.42
N GLN A 63 10.76 5.53 -13.24
CA GLN A 63 10.78 4.47 -14.26
C GLN A 63 9.40 3.87 -14.53
N VAL A 64 8.54 3.75 -13.51
CA VAL A 64 7.17 3.25 -13.69
C VAL A 64 6.17 4.35 -14.08
N GLY A 65 6.60 5.62 -14.14
CA GLY A 65 5.75 6.76 -14.47
C GLY A 65 4.84 7.23 -13.33
N GLY A 66 5.06 6.75 -12.10
CA GLY A 66 4.25 7.06 -10.92
C GLY A 66 2.87 6.41 -10.91
N TRP A 67 1.94 6.96 -10.12
CA TRP A 67 0.54 6.52 -10.17
C TRP A 67 -0.07 6.88 -11.52
N PRO A 68 -0.85 5.98 -12.14
CA PRO A 68 -1.51 6.28 -13.39
C PRO A 68 -2.52 7.42 -13.20
N LEU A 69 -2.52 8.37 -14.13
CA LEU A 69 -3.53 9.43 -14.19
C LEU A 69 -4.82 8.87 -14.80
N THR A 70 -5.64 8.24 -13.96
CA THR A 70 -6.89 7.57 -14.35
C THR A 70 -7.96 7.73 -13.27
N LEU A 71 -9.22 7.58 -13.65
CA LEU A 71 -10.35 7.51 -12.71
C LEU A 71 -10.63 6.09 -12.23
N ARG A 72 -10.02 5.07 -12.84
CA ARG A 72 -10.24 3.66 -12.52
C ARG A 72 -9.86 3.32 -11.09
N GLY A 73 -10.72 2.59 -10.36
CA GLY A 73 -10.44 2.15 -8.98
C GLY A 73 -9.26 1.18 -8.78
N ASP A 74 -8.53 0.80 -9.84
CA ASP A 74 -7.33 -0.06 -9.77
C ASP A 74 -6.00 0.69 -9.96
N PHE A 75 -5.97 2.01 -9.80
CA PHE A 75 -4.73 2.80 -9.95
C PHE A 75 -3.58 2.31 -9.05
N ASP A 76 -3.88 1.80 -7.85
CA ASP A 76 -2.88 1.24 -6.92
C ASP A 76 -2.32 -0.11 -7.37
N PRO A 77 -3.15 -1.12 -7.69
CA PRO A 77 -2.67 -2.34 -8.36
C PRO A 77 -1.86 -2.07 -9.62
N GLN A 78 -2.22 -1.06 -10.42
CA GLN A 78 -1.45 -0.68 -11.61
C GLN A 78 -0.04 -0.20 -11.27
N LEU A 79 0.13 0.66 -10.24
CA LEU A 79 1.45 1.05 -9.76
C LEU A 79 2.27 -0.18 -9.31
N ILE A 80 1.67 -1.04 -8.47
CA ILE A 80 2.35 -2.23 -7.93
C ILE A 80 2.78 -3.17 -9.07
N ALA A 81 1.93 -3.37 -10.07
CA ALA A 81 2.27 -4.14 -11.27
C ALA A 81 3.44 -3.53 -12.04
N GLY A 82 3.50 -2.20 -12.16
CA GLY A 82 4.64 -1.49 -12.73
C GLY A 82 5.93 -1.73 -11.95
N LEU A 83 5.89 -1.66 -10.62
CA LEU A 83 7.05 -1.91 -9.77
C LEU A 83 7.58 -3.35 -9.89
N HIS A 84 6.69 -4.33 -10.05
CA HIS A 84 7.09 -5.72 -10.32
C HIS A 84 7.91 -5.88 -11.61
N THR A 85 7.76 -4.99 -12.59
CA THR A 85 8.58 -5.03 -13.82
C THR A 85 10.04 -4.63 -13.57
N LEU A 86 10.33 -3.93 -12.46
CA LEU A 86 11.69 -3.48 -12.10
C LEU A 86 12.46 -4.50 -11.27
N GLY A 87 11.80 -5.56 -10.81
CA GLY A 87 12.39 -6.60 -9.96
C GLY A 87 11.54 -6.94 -8.73
N PRO A 88 11.99 -7.89 -7.91
CA PRO A 88 11.28 -8.30 -6.70
C PRO A 88 11.23 -7.16 -5.67
N ALA A 89 10.14 -7.10 -4.91
CA ALA A 89 10.07 -6.24 -3.73
C ALA A 89 10.95 -6.80 -2.61
N ALA A 90 11.64 -5.93 -1.89
CA ALA A 90 12.21 -6.29 -0.60
C ALA A 90 11.09 -6.45 0.44
N ASP A 91 11.06 -7.58 1.14
CA ASP A 91 10.09 -7.84 2.22
C ASP A 91 10.67 -7.46 3.60
N PRO A 92 10.23 -6.35 4.21
CA PRO A 92 10.66 -5.94 5.56
C PRO A 92 10.16 -6.90 6.66
N CYS A 93 9.15 -7.73 6.39
CA CYS A 93 8.66 -8.72 7.35
C CYS A 93 9.63 -9.87 7.58
N LEU A 94 10.69 -10.00 6.76
CA LEU A 94 11.75 -10.98 6.98
C LEU A 94 12.66 -10.62 8.15
N SER A 95 12.71 -9.35 8.57
CA SER A 95 13.60 -8.85 9.62
C SER A 95 12.88 -8.07 10.74
N ALA A 96 11.61 -7.72 10.56
CA ALA A 96 10.79 -7.02 11.54
C ALA A 96 9.34 -7.48 11.52
N ALA A 97 8.58 -7.21 12.59
CA ALA A 97 7.13 -7.40 12.57
C ALA A 97 6.45 -6.42 11.59
N PRO A 98 5.24 -6.74 11.07
CA PRO A 98 4.45 -5.81 10.26
C PRO A 98 4.31 -4.44 10.93
N SER A 99 4.53 -3.37 10.16
CA SER A 99 4.61 -2.01 10.69
C SER A 99 3.48 -1.09 10.22
N TYR A 100 2.65 -1.55 9.28
CA TYR A 100 1.52 -0.81 8.75
C TYR A 100 0.22 -1.42 9.27
N VAL A 101 -0.69 -0.55 9.73
CA VAL A 101 -2.02 -0.90 10.24
C VAL A 101 -3.08 -0.23 9.37
N PHE A 102 -3.76 -1.05 8.57
CA PHE A 102 -4.90 -0.64 7.76
C PHE A 102 -6.16 -0.49 8.64
N ARG A 103 -6.76 0.70 8.67
CA ARG A 103 -7.88 1.01 9.59
C ARG A 103 -9.25 1.05 8.92
N TRP A 104 -9.78 -0.11 8.55
CA TRP A 104 -11.10 -0.23 7.93
C TRP A 104 -12.29 0.20 8.79
N THR A 105 -12.38 -0.30 10.03
CA THR A 105 -13.62 -0.21 10.84
C THR A 105 -13.56 0.85 11.93
N SER A 106 -12.37 1.20 12.42
CA SER A 106 -12.20 2.02 13.62
C SER A 106 -12.28 3.53 13.39
N THR A 107 -12.20 4.00 12.14
CA THR A 107 -12.15 5.44 11.82
C THR A 107 -13.51 6.14 11.92
N GLY A 108 -14.62 5.39 11.82
CA GLY A 108 -15.96 5.96 11.71
C GLY A 108 -16.22 6.73 10.41
N ALA A 109 -15.28 6.68 9.47
CA ALA A 109 -15.34 7.28 8.13
C ALA A 109 -15.18 6.18 7.07
N TYR A 110 -15.72 6.42 5.88
CA TYR A 110 -15.57 5.49 4.77
C TYR A 110 -14.21 5.69 4.09
N HIS A 111 -13.39 4.65 4.04
CA HIS A 111 -12.24 4.62 3.13
C HIS A 111 -12.70 4.86 1.69
N GLY A 112 -11.87 5.54 0.90
CA GLY A 112 -12.13 5.74 -0.54
C GLY A 112 -12.41 4.42 -1.28
N GLN A 113 -11.73 3.35 -0.88
CA GLN A 113 -11.92 2.00 -1.41
C GLN A 113 -13.36 1.47 -1.22
N ALA A 114 -14.10 1.91 -0.20
CA ALA A 114 -15.48 1.47 0.04
C ALA A 114 -16.46 1.90 -1.08
N TRP A 115 -16.09 2.91 -1.86
CA TRP A 115 -16.90 3.45 -2.96
C TRP A 115 -16.57 2.81 -4.31
N MET A 116 -15.47 2.06 -4.41
CA MET A 116 -15.00 1.39 -5.62
C MET A 116 -15.70 0.03 -5.79
N ARG A 117 -16.45 -0.15 -6.87
CA ARG A 117 -17.17 -1.40 -7.17
C ARG A 117 -16.35 -2.37 -8.00
N GLY A 118 -15.20 -1.95 -8.51
CA GLY A 118 -14.27 -2.81 -9.21
C GLY A 118 -13.15 -2.06 -9.94
N PRO A 119 -12.23 -2.79 -10.59
CA PRO A 119 -11.04 -2.22 -11.21
C PRO A 119 -11.32 -1.17 -12.28
N ASN A 120 -12.34 -1.41 -13.12
CA ASN A 120 -12.71 -0.50 -14.21
C ASN A 120 -13.72 0.59 -13.78
N ASP A 121 -14.01 0.70 -12.48
CA ASP A 121 -14.99 1.66 -12.00
C ASP A 121 -14.37 3.06 -12.01
N GLU A 122 -14.88 3.93 -12.87
CA GLU A 122 -14.43 5.32 -13.01
C GLU A 122 -15.36 6.31 -12.30
N GLY A 123 -16.54 5.86 -11.86
CA GLY A 123 -17.56 6.71 -11.23
C GLY A 123 -17.55 6.65 -9.70
N TRP A 124 -16.55 6.03 -9.08
CA TRP A 124 -16.46 5.90 -7.63
C TRP A 124 -16.29 7.23 -6.93
N TYR A 125 -15.56 8.16 -7.54
CA TYR A 125 -15.34 9.50 -7.02
C TYR A 125 -16.67 10.27 -6.88
N ASP A 126 -17.58 10.16 -7.86
CA ASP A 126 -18.89 10.84 -7.83
C ASP A 126 -19.81 10.34 -6.71
N ARG A 127 -19.50 9.19 -6.10
CA ARG A 127 -20.24 8.63 -4.97
C ARG A 127 -19.68 9.04 -3.62
N VAL A 128 -18.46 9.56 -3.60
CA VAL A 128 -17.87 10.17 -2.41
C VAL A 128 -18.58 11.52 -2.22
N GLY A 129 -19.54 11.55 -1.30
CA GLY A 129 -20.38 12.72 -1.00
C GLY A 129 -19.71 13.72 -0.08
#